data_AF-A0A1W9LM32-F1
#
_entry.id   AF-A0A1W9LM32-F1
#
_cell.length_a   1.000
_cell.length_b   1.000
_cell.length_c   1.000
_cell.angle_alpha   90.00
_cell.angle_beta   90.00
_cell.angle_gamma   90.00
#
_symmetry.space_group_name_H-M   'P 1'
#
loop_
_entity.id
_entity.type
_entity.pdbx_description
1 polymer ?
#
loop_
_entity_poly.entity_id
_entity_poly.type
_entity_poly.pdbx_seq_one_letter_code
_entity_poly.pdbx_strand_id
1 'polypeptide(L)' 'MSEKTRSKGTRRFIRLEKARIRREIIDFKKQEEAIEKLYLKLSGKKDGQEVKKVGEKKKVKKAKEVKKKQAAAVDKK' A
#
# COMPACT_ATOMS: atom_id res chain seq x y z
N MET A 1 4.51 -7.48 7.91
CA MET A 1 4.87 -6.49 8.94
C MET A 1 3.93 -5.30 8.84
N SER A 2 3.19 -4.96 9.89
CA SER A 2 2.26 -3.82 9.86
C SER A 2 3.00 -2.51 10.14
N GLU A 3 2.64 -1.40 9.49
CA GLU A 3 3.33 -0.10 9.68
C GLU A 3 3.31 0.38 11.14
N LYS A 4 2.33 -0.10 11.93
CA LYS A 4 2.16 0.22 13.36
C LYS A 4 3.27 -0.35 14.25
N THR A 5 3.97 -1.41 13.83
CA THR A 5 5.01 -2.06 14.65
C THR A 5 6.40 -1.45 14.48
N ARG A 6 6.60 -0.48 13.58
CA ARG A 6 7.90 0.20 13.37
C ARG A 6 8.16 1.26 14.45
N SER A 7 9.43 1.64 14.66
CA SER A 7 9.77 2.75 15.57
C SER A 7 9.11 4.06 15.13
N LYS A 8 8.88 5.00 16.06
CA LYS A 8 8.24 6.30 15.76
C LYS A 8 9.05 7.10 14.72
N GLY A 9 10.39 7.06 14.81
CA GLY A 9 11.29 7.74 13.87
C GLY A 9 11.17 7.18 12.46
N THR A 10 11.21 5.85 12.30
CA THR A 10 11.07 5.21 10.99
C THR A 10 9.71 5.49 10.36
N ARG A 11 8.62 5.52 11.16
CA ARG A 11 7.29 5.91 10.67
C ARG A 11 7.27 7.34 10.15
N ARG A 12 7.87 8.28 10.90
CA ARG A 12 7.97 9.69 10.49
C ARG A 12 8.75 9.83 9.19
N PHE A 13 9.89 9.15 9.08
CA PHE A 13 10.70 9.12 7.87
C PHE A 13 9.91 8.64 6.65
N ILE A 14 9.27 7.47 6.74
CA ILE A 14 8.46 6.91 5.63
C ILE A 14 7.34 7.88 5.22
N ARG A 15 6.69 8.53 6.19
CA ARG A 15 5.61 9.47 5.91
C ARG A 15 6.10 10.69 5.13
N LEU A 16 7.25 11.24 5.51
CA LEU A 16 7.87 12.38 4.81
C LEU A 16 8.31 11.97 3.40
N GLU A 17 8.95 10.81 3.26
CA GLU A 17 9.46 10.37 1.97
C GLU A 17 8.32 10.05 0.99
N LYS A 18 7.23 9.43 1.45
CA LYS A 18 6.02 9.25 0.64
C LYS A 18 5.45 10.59 0.17
N ALA A 19 5.44 11.60 1.03
CA ALA A 19 4.94 12.92 0.67
C ALA A 19 5.84 13.60 -0.36
N ARG A 20 7.16 13.45 -0.21
CA ARG A 20 8.15 13.92 -1.19
C ARG A 20 7.96 13.27 -2.56
N ILE A 21 7.87 11.94 -2.61
CA ILE A 21 7.65 11.19 -3.87
C ILE A 21 6.40 11.67 -4.61
N ARG A 22 5.30 11.92 -3.90
CA ARG A 22 4.05 12.41 -4.50
C ARG A 22 4.15 13.84 -5.04
N ARG A 23 5.10 14.64 -4.55
CA ARG A 23 5.34 16.02 -5.03
C ARG A 23 6.29 16.02 -6.23
N GLU A 24 7.30 15.16 -6.22
CA GLU A 24 8.33 15.11 -7.26
C GLU A 24 7.90 14.32 -8.51
N ILE A 25 7.11 13.25 -8.32
CA ILE A 25 6.70 12.37 -9.42
C ILE A 25 5.23 12.62 -9.73
N ILE A 26 4.92 13.09 -10.94
CA ILE A 26 3.54 13.31 -11.39
C ILE A 26 2.82 11.99 -11.69
N ASP A 27 3.52 11.02 -12.29
CA ASP A 27 2.95 9.73 -12.69
C ASP A 27 2.70 8.81 -11.48
N PHE A 28 1.43 8.46 -11.26
CA PHE A 28 0.99 7.58 -10.17
C PHE A 28 1.65 6.19 -10.18
N LYS A 29 1.93 5.60 -11.36
CA LYS A 29 2.57 4.27 -11.41
C LYS A 29 4.00 4.35 -10.89
N LYS A 30 4.75 5.36 -11.31
CA LYS A 30 6.12 5.61 -10.86
C LYS A 30 6.17 5.99 -9.37
N GLN A 31 5.15 6.67 -8.85
CA GLN A 31 5.02 6.91 -7.41
C GLN A 31 4.91 5.59 -6.64
N GLU A 32 4.06 4.66 -7.08
CA GLU A 32 3.89 3.36 -6.42
C GLU A 32 5.19 2.55 -6.44
N GLU A 33 5.89 2.50 -7.59
CA GLU A 33 7.19 1.83 -7.70
C GLU A 33 8.26 2.43 -6.78
N ALA A 34 8.35 3.76 -6.71
CA ALA A 34 9.29 4.45 -5.84
C ALA A 34 9.00 4.19 -4.35
N ILE A 35 7.71 4.15 -3.99
CA ILE A 35 7.29 3.79 -2.63
C ILE A 35 7.64 2.34 -2.33
N GLU A 36 7.43 1.39 -3.25
CA GLU A 36 7.82 -0.01 -3.06
C GLU A 36 9.33 -0.16 -2.84
N LYS A 37 10.15 0.54 -3.64
CA LYS A 37 11.62 0.58 -3.45
C LYS A 37 12.02 1.13 -2.09
N LEU A 38 11.32 2.15 -1.58
CA LEU A 38 11.55 2.67 -0.22
C LEU A 38 11.30 1.59 0.85
N TYR A 39 10.22 0.82 0.73
CA TYR A 39 9.94 -0.28 1.67
C TYR A 39 10.94 -1.42 1.58
N LEU A 40 11.39 -1.74 0.37
CA LEU A 40 12.44 -2.73 0.09
C LEU A 40 13.73 -2.38 0.83
N LYS A 41 14.23 -1.15 0.63
CA LYS A 41 15.42 -0.62 1.32
C LYS A 41 15.29 -0.72 2.84
N LEU A 42 14.14 -0.33 3.39
CA LEU A 42 13.88 -0.41 4.83
C LEU A 42 13.71 -1.84 5.36
N SER A 43 13.45 -2.81 4.49
CA SER A 43 13.35 -4.22 4.86
C SER A 43 14.69 -4.96 4.82
N GLY A 44 15.78 -4.28 4.42
CA GLY A 44 17.11 -4.89 4.27
C GLY A 44 17.20 -5.90 3.13
N LYS A 45 16.17 -5.98 2.28
CA LYS A 45 16.17 -6.85 1.09
C LYS A 45 16.86 -6.13 -0.06
N LYS A 46 17.89 -6.75 -0.63
CA LYS A 46 18.63 -6.21 -1.79
C LYS A 46 17.74 -6.17 -3.03
N ASP A 47 17.98 -5.15 -3.87
CA ASP A 47 17.39 -5.00 -5.20
C ASP A 47 17.70 -6.26 -6.03
N GLY A 48 16.72 -7.14 -6.21
CA GLY A 48 16.91 -8.45 -6.85
C GLY A 48 16.11 -9.60 -6.24
N GLN A 49 15.60 -9.45 -5.01
CA GLN A 49 14.52 -10.32 -4.54
C GLN A 49 13.21 -9.85 -5.17
N GLU A 50 12.75 -10.59 -6.18
CA GLU A 50 11.44 -10.42 -6.83
C GLU A 50 10.34 -10.24 -5.77
N VAL A 51 9.92 -9.00 -5.55
CA VAL A 51 8.68 -8.73 -4.83
C VAL A 51 7.57 -9.01 -5.84
N LYS A 52 7.09 -10.27 -5.81
CA LYS A 52 5.89 -10.68 -6.53
C LYS A 52 4.81 -9.61 -6.33
N LYS A 53 4.44 -8.99 -7.45
CA LYS A 53 3.46 -7.90 -7.62
C LYS A 53 2.36 -7.95 -6.56
N VAL A 54 2.38 -7.01 -5.61
CA VAL A 54 1.30 -6.83 -4.62
C VAL A 54 0.05 -6.20 -5.28
N GLY A 55 0.10 -5.95 -6.60
CA GLY A 55 -1.02 -5.47 -7.42
C GLY A 55 -2.28 -6.33 -7.35
N GLU A 56 -2.20 -7.62 -7.01
CA GLU A 56 -3.38 -8.48 -6.94
C GLU A 56 -4.20 -8.35 -5.65
N LYS A 57 -3.59 -7.92 -4.53
CA LYS A 57 -4.31 -7.93 -3.22
C LYS A 57 -5.24 -6.73 -3.01
N LYS A 58 -5.13 -5.65 -3.80
CA LYS A 58 -6.06 -4.51 -3.71
C LYS A 58 -7.40 -4.75 -4.41
N LYS A 59 -7.47 -5.60 -5.44
CA LYS A 59 -8.74 -5.90 -6.14
C LYS A 59 -9.68 -6.78 -5.30
N VAL A 60 -9.14 -7.71 -4.51
CA VAL A 60 -9.97 -8.65 -3.71
C VAL A 60 -10.69 -7.95 -2.55
N LYS A 61 -10.12 -6.89 -1.96
CA LYS A 61 -10.77 -6.17 -0.85
C LYS A 61 -11.94 -5.30 -1.29
N LYS A 62 -11.89 -4.68 -2.49
CA LYS A 62 -13.02 -3.92 -3.04
C LYS A 62 -14.20 -4.85 -3.41
N ALA A 63 -13.93 -6.07 -3.88
CA ALA A 63 -14.99 -7.02 -4.21
C ALA A 63 -15.77 -7.55 -2.97
N LYS A 64 -15.10 -7.67 -1.81
CA LYS A 64 -15.75 -8.20 -0.59
C LYS A 64 -16.66 -7.18 0.11
N GLU A 65 -16.45 -5.88 -0.10
CA GLU A 65 -17.26 -4.82 0.50
C GLU A 65 -18.59 -4.61 -0.26
N VAL A 66 -18.61 -4.82 -1.59
CA VAL A 66 -19.83 -4.66 -2.40
C VAL A 66 -20.87 -5.75 -2.09
N LYS A 67 -20.46 -7.00 -1.84
CA LYS A 67 -21.39 -8.09 -1.49
C LYS A 67 -22.06 -7.92 -0.11
N LYS A 68 -21.41 -7.23 0.84
CA LYS A 68 -21.98 -7.07 2.19
C LYS A 68 -23.09 -6.00 2.26
N LYS A 69 -23.13 -5.07 1.29
CA LYS A 69 -24.19 -4.04 1.22
C LYS A 69 -25.47 -4.52 0.52
N GLN A 70 -25.38 -5.54 -0.34
CA GLN A 70 -26.56 -6.08 -1.03
C GLN A 70 -27.38 -7.04 -0.15
N ALA A 71 -26.75 -7.79 0.76
CA ALA A 71 -27.47 -8.68 1.68
C ALA A 71 -28.25 -7.94 2.79
N ALA A 72 -27.87 -6.70 3.15
CA ALA A 72 -28.55 -5.94 4.20
C ALA A 72 -29.81 -5.19 3.71
N ALA A 73 -30.09 -5.19 2.40
CA ALA A 73 -31.21 -4.45 1.80
C ALA A 73 -32.39 -5.35 1.40
N VAL A 74 -32.29 -6.68 1.52
CA VAL A 74 -33.35 -7.63 1.13
C VAL A 74 -34.22 -8.07 2.32
N ASP A 75 -33.79 -7.87 3.56
CA ASP A 75 -34.52 -8.26 4.79
C ASP A 75 -35.43 -7.16 5.38
N LYS A 76 -35.71 -6.10 4.62
CA LYS A 76 -36.73 -5.08 4.97
C LYS A 76 -37.66 -4.83 3.79
N LYS A 77 -38.52 -5.79 3.50
CA LYS A 77 -39.76 -5.52 2.77
C LYS A 77 -40.85 -6.50 3.18
#